data_AF-A0A9W3ATS2-F1
#
_entry.id   AF-A0A9W3ATS2-F1
#
_cell.length_a   1.000
_cell.length_b   1.000
_cell.length_c   1.000
_cell.angle_alpha   90.00
_cell.angle_beta   90.00
_cell.angle_gamma   90.00
#
_symmetry.space_group_name_H-M   'P 1'
#
loop_
_entity.id
_entity.type
_entity.pdbx_description
1 polymer ?
#
loop_
_entity_poly.entity_id
_entity_poly.type
_entity_poly.pdbx_seq_one_letter_code
_entity_poly.pdbx_strand_id
1 'polypeptide(L)'
;MFLCRHRYQSLCQIVVVFSQLTRGYVVVSFFFHMTSMFVSIFGVSSSTMSADIATYQVFAGMAFNLLLILFLTAKWGLLHSAAHSVNQAVNNASWDRKSKRLLQKMSLLLTQCCTTKVGINVYGLFIIDTSTPLMVTGTLITYGIVVLQFQLDKDSFNKCHYNATI
;
A
#
# COMPACT_ATOMS: atom_id res chain seq x y z
N MET A 1 -15.33 31.23 14.97
CA MET A 1 -15.38 30.41 13.73
C MET A 1 -14.12 30.53 12.88
N PHE A 2 -13.61 31.75 12.65
CA PHE A 2 -12.37 31.98 11.89
C PHE A 2 -11.14 31.22 12.44
N LEU A 3 -10.96 31.18 13.77
CA LEU A 3 -9.83 30.48 14.39
C LEU A 3 -9.84 28.96 14.12
N CYS A 4 -11.01 28.33 14.14
CA CYS A 4 -11.16 26.89 13.90
C CYS A 4 -10.90 26.54 12.43
N ARG A 5 -11.42 27.37 11.51
CA ARG A 5 -11.15 27.23 10.07
C ARG A 5 -9.67 27.39 9.74
N HIS A 6 -9.00 28.37 10.35
CA HIS A 6 -7.58 28.61 10.15
C HIS A 6 -6.72 27.43 10.64
N ARG A 7 -7.03 26.89 11.83
CA ARG A 7 -6.34 25.70 12.37
C ARG A 7 -6.54 24.47 11.50
N TYR A 8 -7.76 24.24 11.02
CA TYR A 8 -8.07 23.14 10.12
C TYR A 8 -7.34 23.27 8.77
N GLN A 9 -7.35 24.47 8.16
CA GLN A 9 -6.62 24.71 6.91
C GLN A 9 -5.11 24.51 7.07
N SER A 10 -4.53 24.95 8.18
CA SER A 10 -3.11 24.73 8.48
C SER A 10 -2.79 23.24 8.65
N LEU A 11 -3.63 22.48 9.36
CA LEU A 11 -3.52 21.02 9.47
C LEU A 11 -3.62 20.33 8.11
N CYS A 12 -4.60 20.70 7.28
CA CYS A 12 -4.72 20.16 5.92
C CYS A 12 -3.49 20.48 5.06
N GLN A 13 -2.97 21.71 5.13
CA GLN A 13 -1.75 22.08 4.40
C GLN A 13 -0.54 21.25 4.85
N ILE A 14 -0.35 21.07 6.17
CA ILE A 14 0.75 20.24 6.70
C ILE A 14 0.59 18.80 6.20
N VAL A 15 -0.61 18.23 6.26
CA VAL A 15 -0.89 16.87 5.78
C VAL A 15 -0.64 16.75 4.27
N VAL A 16 -1.02 17.74 3.47
CA VAL A 16 -0.79 17.74 2.01
C VAL A 16 0.69 17.83 1.69
N VAL A 17 1.43 18.74 2.32
CA VAL A 17 2.88 18.90 2.11
C VAL A 17 3.63 17.65 2.57
N PHE A 18 3.28 17.11 3.74
CA PHE A 18 3.85 15.88 4.25
C PHE A 18 3.56 14.70 3.30
N SER A 19 2.31 14.58 2.83
CA SER A 19 1.92 13.55 1.86
C SER A 19 2.68 13.67 0.53
N GLN A 20 2.90 14.89 0.02
CA GLN A 20 3.68 15.11 -1.20
C GLN A 20 5.15 14.70 -1.02
N LEU A 21 5.76 15.05 0.11
CA LEU A 21 7.14 14.70 0.44
C LEU A 21 7.32 13.19 0.62
N THR A 22 6.41 12.54 1.33
CA THR A 22 6.51 11.11 1.62
C THR A 22 6.07 10.25 0.44
N ARG A 23 5.24 10.74 -0.47
CA ARG A 23 4.79 9.98 -1.64
C ARG A 23 5.95 9.48 -2.48
N GLY A 24 6.96 10.31 -2.75
CA GLY A 24 8.16 9.85 -3.48
C GLY A 24 8.86 8.70 -2.76
N TYR A 25 9.09 8.85 -1.45
CA TYR A 25 9.71 7.83 -0.61
C TYR A 25 8.92 6.52 -0.60
N VAL A 26 7.60 6.58 -0.41
CA VAL A 26 6.74 5.40 -0.37
C VAL A 26 6.78 4.64 -1.69
N VAL A 27 6.83 5.35 -2.83
CA VAL A 27 6.89 4.73 -4.16
C VAL A 27 8.20 4.03 -4.40
N VAL A 28 9.31 4.71 -4.10
CA VAL A 28 10.66 4.14 -4.27
C VAL A 28 10.85 2.95 -3.34
N SER A 29 10.42 3.07 -2.08
CA SER A 29 10.46 1.98 -1.09
C SER A 29 9.60 0.80 -1.56
N PHE A 30 8.38 1.04 -2.01
CA PHE A 30 7.48 -0.02 -2.49
C PHE A 30 8.06 -0.75 -3.71
N PHE A 31 8.60 -0.01 -4.68
CA PHE A 31 9.26 -0.59 -5.86
C PHE A 31 10.46 -1.45 -5.48
N PHE A 32 11.30 -0.96 -4.55
CA PHE A 32 12.46 -1.69 -4.06
C PHE A 32 12.07 -2.97 -3.32
N HIS A 33 11.10 -2.90 -2.40
CA HIS A 33 10.60 -4.07 -1.67
C HIS A 33 9.93 -5.10 -2.58
N MET A 34 9.13 -4.66 -3.56
CA MET A 34 8.51 -5.56 -4.55
C MET A 34 9.56 -6.27 -5.41
N THR A 35 10.54 -5.52 -5.94
CA THR A 35 11.62 -6.09 -6.75
C THR A 35 12.45 -7.09 -5.94
N SER A 36 12.80 -6.73 -4.69
CA SER A 36 13.50 -7.64 -3.78
C SER A 36 12.72 -8.94 -3.55
N MET A 37 11.40 -8.87 -3.35
CA MET A 37 10.58 -10.06 -3.15
C MET A 37 10.53 -10.96 -4.39
N PHE A 38 10.41 -10.39 -5.60
CA PHE A 38 10.45 -11.18 -6.83
C PHE A 38 11.80 -11.86 -7.07
N VAL A 39 12.91 -11.15 -6.82
CA VAL A 39 14.25 -11.71 -6.92
C VAL A 39 14.44 -12.86 -5.92
N SER A 40 13.96 -12.71 -4.69
CA SER A 40 14.03 -13.77 -3.67
C SER A 40 13.24 -15.01 -4.08
N ILE A 41 12.02 -14.86 -4.61
CA ILE A 41 11.22 -15.99 -5.11
C ILE A 41 11.96 -16.71 -6.23
N PHE A 42 12.48 -15.97 -7.22
CA PHE A 42 13.22 -16.55 -8.33
C PHE A 42 14.50 -17.25 -7.87
N GLY A 43 15.25 -16.66 -6.94
CA GLY A 43 16.47 -17.25 -6.37
C GLY A 43 16.21 -18.61 -5.72
N VAL A 44 15.12 -18.73 -4.96
CA VAL A 44 14.71 -20.02 -4.35
C VAL A 44 14.30 -21.02 -5.41
N SER A 45 13.45 -20.61 -6.36
CA SER A 45 12.94 -21.55 -7.36
C SER A 45 13.99 -22.03 -8.35
N SER A 46 15.05 -21.26 -8.57
CA SER A 46 16.14 -21.62 -9.50
C SER A 46 17.18 -22.54 -8.89
N SER A 47 17.05 -22.95 -7.61
CA SER A 47 18.06 -23.74 -6.87
C SER A 47 19.48 -23.15 -6.87
N THR A 48 19.60 -21.86 -7.21
CA THR A 48 20.89 -21.14 -7.26
C THR A 48 21.44 -20.82 -5.88
N MET A 49 20.62 -20.94 -4.83
CA MET A 49 20.97 -20.64 -3.45
C MET A 49 21.04 -21.93 -2.62
N SER A 50 22.02 -21.99 -1.71
CA SER A 50 22.08 -23.07 -0.71
C SER A 50 20.86 -23.04 0.19
N ALA A 51 20.40 -24.23 0.63
CA ALA A 51 19.16 -24.38 1.41
C ALA A 51 19.13 -23.50 2.69
N ASP A 52 20.28 -23.33 3.35
CA ASP A 52 20.40 -22.50 4.56
C ASP A 52 20.18 -21.01 4.26
N ILE A 53 20.76 -20.52 3.16
CA ILE A 53 20.62 -19.12 2.74
C ILE A 53 19.22 -18.87 2.20
N ALA A 54 18.68 -19.81 1.41
CA ALA A 54 17.32 -19.76 0.88
C ALA A 54 16.29 -19.64 2.00
N THR A 55 16.42 -20.44 3.06
CA THR A 55 15.45 -20.42 4.17
C THR A 55 15.48 -19.10 4.92
N TYR A 56 16.67 -18.62 5.30
CA TYR A 56 16.79 -17.37 6.06
C TYR A 56 16.38 -16.14 5.23
N GLN A 57 16.89 -16.04 4.00
CA GLN A 57 16.72 -14.85 3.17
C GLN A 57 15.30 -14.73 2.61
N VAL A 58 14.60 -15.84 2.39
CA VAL A 58 13.23 -15.82 1.88
C VAL A 58 12.21 -15.73 2.99
N PHE A 59 12.29 -16.55 4.04
CA PHE A 59 11.31 -16.42 5.13
C PHE A 59 11.50 -15.13 5.93
N ALA A 60 12.71 -14.86 6.45
CA ALA A 60 12.92 -13.66 7.27
C ALA A 60 12.87 -12.38 6.41
N GLY A 61 13.45 -12.42 5.20
CA GLY A 61 13.47 -11.28 4.28
C GLY A 61 12.09 -10.94 3.70
N MET A 62 11.32 -11.91 3.18
CA MET A 62 9.96 -11.62 2.70
C MET A 62 9.03 -11.22 3.84
N ALA A 63 9.10 -11.88 5.00
CA ALA A 63 8.27 -11.52 6.13
C ALA A 63 8.55 -10.09 6.61
N PHE A 64 9.82 -9.69 6.69
CA PHE A 64 10.20 -8.33 7.04
C PHE A 64 9.73 -7.30 6.00
N ASN A 65 9.90 -7.59 4.70
CA ASN A 65 9.43 -6.73 3.62
C ASN A 65 7.89 -6.57 3.63
N LEU A 66 7.15 -7.66 3.84
CA LEU A 66 5.70 -7.63 3.98
C LEU A 66 5.27 -6.83 5.22
N LEU A 67 5.93 -7.01 6.36
CA LEU A 67 5.67 -6.26 7.58
C LEU A 67 5.90 -4.76 7.38
N LEU A 68 6.96 -4.36 6.66
CA LEU A 68 7.21 -2.96 6.34
C LEU A 68 6.11 -2.37 5.44
N ILE A 69 5.65 -3.11 4.43
CA ILE A 69 4.53 -2.69 3.57
C ILE A 69 3.24 -2.58 4.38
N LEU A 70 2.97 -3.54 5.27
CA LEU A 70 1.82 -3.52 6.20
C LEU A 70 1.90 -2.32 7.15
N PHE A 71 3.05 -2.06 7.72
CA PHE A 71 3.26 -0.93 8.63
C PHE A 71 3.05 0.41 7.90
N LEU A 72 3.64 0.58 6.72
CA LEU A 72 3.46 1.76 5.89
C LEU A 72 1.97 1.96 5.55
N THR A 73 1.32 0.94 4.97
CA THR A 73 -0.10 1.01 4.59
C THR A 73 -1.02 1.25 5.80
N ALA A 74 -0.76 0.63 6.95
CA ALA A 74 -1.55 0.85 8.17
C ALA A 74 -1.41 2.26 8.73
N LYS A 75 -0.18 2.79 8.82
CA LYS A 75 0.05 4.17 9.30
C LYS A 75 -0.57 5.21 8.38
N TRP A 76 -0.54 4.96 7.07
CA TRP A 76 -1.20 5.82 6.09
C TRP A 76 -2.72 5.67 6.10
N GLY A 77 -3.25 4.46 6.29
CA GLY A 77 -4.68 4.21 6.46
C GLY A 77 -5.24 4.87 7.73
N LEU A 78 -4.47 4.92 8.81
CA LEU A 78 -4.84 5.67 10.02
C LEU A 78 -4.93 7.18 9.77
N LEU A 79 -4.02 7.74 8.95
CA LEU A 79 -4.09 9.15 8.55
C LEU A 79 -5.35 9.44 7.71
N HIS A 80 -5.70 8.53 6.80
CA HIS A 80 -6.95 8.60 6.03
C HIS A 80 -8.18 8.59 6.96
N SER A 81 -8.23 7.63 7.89
CA SER A 81 -9.32 7.50 8.86
C SER A 81 -9.44 8.74 9.77
N ALA A 82 -8.31 9.30 10.22
CA ALA A 82 -8.27 10.53 10.99
C ALA A 82 -8.74 11.76 10.19
N ALA A 83 -8.48 11.81 8.88
CA ALA A 83 -9.02 12.86 8.02
C ALA A 83 -10.55 12.75 7.87
N HIS A 84 -11.08 11.53 7.82
CA HIS A 84 -12.52 11.26 7.76
C HIS A 84 -13.25 11.41 9.11
N SER A 85 -12.57 11.26 10.25
CA SER A 85 -13.18 11.45 11.57
C SER A 85 -13.64 12.89 11.82
N VAL A 86 -12.99 13.88 11.20
CA VAL A 86 -13.43 15.28 11.20
C VAL A 86 -14.83 15.39 10.60
N ASN A 87 -15.12 14.57 9.59
CA ASN A 87 -16.42 14.55 8.92
C ASN A 87 -17.52 14.01 9.84
N GLN A 88 -17.22 12.93 10.59
CA GLN A 88 -18.11 12.41 11.63
C GLN A 88 -18.32 13.42 12.77
N ALA A 89 -17.27 14.11 13.21
CA ALA A 89 -17.36 15.13 14.25
C ALA A 89 -18.25 16.31 13.83
N VAL A 90 -18.20 16.69 12.55
CA VAL A 90 -19.05 17.75 12.00
C VAL A 90 -20.49 17.26 11.80
N ASN A 91 -20.71 16.03 11.36
CA ASN A 91 -22.07 15.45 11.26
C ASN A 91 -22.75 15.27 12.62
N ASN A 92 -22.00 14.93 13.66
CA ASN A 92 -22.53 14.72 15.02
C ASN A 92 -22.74 16.03 15.79
N ALA A 93 -22.30 17.17 15.26
CA ALA A 93 -22.59 18.47 15.87
C ALA A 93 -24.08 18.80 15.71
N SER A 94 -24.72 19.27 16.78
CA SER A 94 -26.14 19.65 16.73
C SER A 94 -26.33 20.94 15.94
N TRP A 95 -26.77 20.80 14.68
CA TRP A 95 -27.00 21.93 13.77
C TRP A 95 -28.41 22.55 13.90
N ASP A 96 -29.32 21.93 14.65
CA ASP A 96 -30.75 22.28 14.73
C ASP A 96 -31.06 23.74 15.12
N ARG A 97 -30.14 24.41 15.82
CA ARG A 97 -30.30 25.83 16.22
C ARG A 97 -29.41 26.81 15.45
N LYS A 98 -28.73 26.38 14.39
CA LYS A 98 -27.77 27.22 13.64
C LYS A 98 -28.41 27.87 12.41
N SER A 99 -27.92 29.04 12.01
CA SER A 99 -28.45 29.77 10.85
C SER A 99 -28.31 28.97 9.55
N LYS A 100 -29.30 29.05 8.64
CA LYS A 100 -29.28 28.38 7.33
C LYS A 100 -28.02 28.68 6.50
N ARG A 101 -27.50 29.91 6.62
CA ARG A 101 -26.29 30.38 5.93
C ARG A 101 -25.00 29.73 6.45
N LEU A 102 -24.98 29.35 7.73
CA LEU A 102 -23.91 28.59 8.38
C LEU A 102 -23.93 27.13 7.92
N LEU A 103 -25.13 26.56 7.82
CA LEU A 103 -25.36 25.18 7.40
C LEU A 103 -24.91 24.96 5.95
N GLN A 104 -25.24 25.87 5.03
CA GLN A 104 -24.77 25.82 3.64
C GLN A 104 -23.24 25.95 3.51
N LYS A 105 -22.61 26.81 4.32
CA LYS A 105 -21.15 26.96 4.29
C LYS A 105 -20.44 25.72 4.82
N MET A 106 -21.01 25.06 5.84
CA MET A 106 -20.46 23.80 6.35
C MET A 106 -20.73 22.63 5.40
N SER A 107 -21.89 22.58 4.74
CA SER A 107 -22.16 21.53 3.75
C SER A 107 -21.20 21.64 2.57
N LEU A 108 -20.95 22.84 2.03
CA LEU A 108 -19.95 23.07 0.97
C LEU A 108 -18.53 22.68 1.40
N LEU A 109 -18.17 22.98 2.65
CA LEU A 109 -16.87 22.61 3.21
C LEU A 109 -16.75 21.08 3.38
N LEU A 110 -17.79 20.42 3.89
CA LEU A 110 -17.89 18.95 3.92
C LEU A 110 -17.77 18.38 2.53
N THR A 111 -18.53 18.86 1.55
CA THR A 111 -18.51 18.34 0.19
C THR A 111 -17.12 18.46 -0.43
N GLN A 112 -16.41 19.58 -0.24
CA GLN A 112 -15.03 19.73 -0.72
C GLN A 112 -14.03 18.85 0.05
N CYS A 113 -14.21 18.67 1.35
CA CYS A 113 -13.37 17.77 2.15
C CYS A 113 -13.64 16.28 1.89
N CYS A 114 -14.85 15.91 1.46
CA CYS A 114 -15.26 14.52 1.20
C CYS A 114 -14.99 14.07 -0.23
N THR A 115 -15.06 14.98 -1.21
CA THR A 115 -14.88 14.63 -2.63
C THR A 115 -13.44 14.31 -2.98
N THR A 116 -12.48 14.76 -2.18
CA THR A 116 -11.08 14.37 -2.33
C THR A 116 -10.89 13.01 -1.66
N LYS A 117 -10.83 11.94 -2.47
CA LYS A 117 -10.36 10.62 -1.99
C LYS A 117 -9.00 10.83 -1.31
N VAL A 118 -8.96 10.75 0.02
CA VAL A 118 -7.73 10.96 0.82
C VAL A 118 -6.82 9.73 0.75
N GLY A 119 -6.69 9.08 -0.39
CA GLY A 119 -5.64 8.08 -0.61
C GLY A 119 -4.38 8.78 -1.11
N ILE A 120 -3.20 8.27 -0.80
CA ILE A 120 -2.00 8.71 -1.54
C ILE A 120 -2.17 8.19 -2.95
N ASN A 121 -2.64 9.07 -3.82
CA ASN A 121 -2.57 8.83 -5.25
C ASN A 121 -1.09 8.93 -5.63
N VAL A 122 -0.47 7.79 -5.91
CA VAL A 122 0.89 7.70 -6.41
C VAL A 122 0.86 8.09 -7.89
N TYR A 123 1.07 9.37 -8.19
CA TYR A 123 1.24 9.88 -9.57
C TYR A 123 0.13 9.47 -10.57
N GLY A 124 -1.07 9.11 -10.10
CA GLY A 124 -2.15 8.59 -10.95
C GLY A 124 -2.04 7.09 -11.26
N LEU A 125 -0.98 6.41 -10.83
CA LEU A 125 -0.70 5.00 -11.12
C LEU A 125 -1.46 4.05 -10.19
N PHE A 126 -1.47 4.34 -8.89
CA PHE A 126 -2.22 3.54 -7.90
C PHE A 126 -2.56 4.36 -6.66
N ILE A 127 -3.64 3.95 -6.00
CA ILE A 127 -4.06 4.50 -4.71
C ILE A 127 -3.60 3.53 -3.64
N ILE A 128 -2.79 4.02 -2.69
CA ILE A 128 -2.42 3.23 -1.51
C ILE A 128 -3.60 3.25 -0.55
N ASP A 129 -4.18 2.09 -0.33
CA ASP A 129 -5.31 1.86 0.56
C ASP A 129 -5.09 0.58 1.38
N THR A 130 -5.97 0.32 2.33
CA THR A 130 -6.06 -0.91 3.13
C THR A 130 -6.15 -2.19 2.29
N SER A 131 -6.56 -2.10 1.02
CA SER A 131 -6.56 -3.21 0.05
C SER A 131 -5.20 -3.46 -0.60
N THR A 132 -4.26 -2.51 -0.56
CA THR A 132 -2.94 -2.63 -1.19
C THR A 132 -2.13 -3.84 -0.67
N PRO A 133 -2.08 -4.16 0.64
CA PRO A 133 -1.39 -5.36 1.12
C PRO A 133 -1.98 -6.65 0.57
N LEU A 134 -3.30 -6.71 0.43
CA LEU A 134 -4.00 -7.88 -0.14
C LEU A 134 -3.62 -8.06 -1.61
N MET A 135 -3.61 -6.97 -2.38
CA MET A 135 -3.18 -6.97 -3.78
C MET A 135 -1.72 -7.40 -3.94
N VAL A 136 -0.82 -6.89 -3.10
CA VAL A 136 0.60 -7.29 -3.08
C VAL A 136 0.74 -8.77 -2.80
N THR A 137 0.06 -9.27 -1.77
CA THR A 137 0.10 -10.68 -1.37
C THR A 137 -0.39 -11.58 -2.51
N GLY A 138 -1.53 -11.24 -3.12
CA GLY A 138 -2.06 -11.99 -4.26
C GLY A 138 -1.11 -12.01 -5.46
N THR A 139 -0.44 -10.89 -5.74
CA THR A 139 0.55 -10.80 -6.82
C THR A 139 1.76 -11.69 -6.55
N LEU A 140 2.26 -11.69 -5.31
CA LEU A 140 3.40 -12.53 -4.90
C LEU A 140 3.08 -14.02 -4.99
N ILE A 141 1.90 -14.44 -4.53
CA ILE A 141 1.45 -15.83 -4.62
C ILE A 141 1.34 -16.26 -6.09
N THR A 142 0.71 -15.44 -6.93
CA THR A 142 0.54 -15.73 -8.36
C THR A 142 1.89 -15.86 -9.06
N TYR A 143 2.79 -14.92 -8.82
CA TYR A 143 4.15 -14.97 -9.36
C TYR A 143 4.90 -16.22 -8.88
N GLY A 144 4.83 -16.54 -7.59
CA GLY A 144 5.45 -17.73 -7.02
C GLY A 144 4.97 -19.02 -7.67
N ILE A 145 3.66 -19.17 -7.86
CA ILE A 145 3.08 -20.35 -8.55
C ILE A 145 3.60 -20.46 -9.97
N VAL A 146 3.57 -19.36 -10.73
CA VAL A 146 4.03 -19.33 -12.13
C VAL A 146 5.51 -19.71 -12.23
N VAL A 147 6.37 -19.12 -11.39
CA VAL A 147 7.80 -19.43 -11.40
C VAL A 147 8.05 -20.88 -11.01
N LEU A 148 7.38 -21.41 -9.99
CA LEU A 148 7.52 -22.81 -9.58
C LEU A 148 7.10 -23.76 -10.71
N GLN A 149 6.00 -23.49 -11.40
CA GLN A 149 5.56 -24.28 -12.55
C GLN A 149 6.62 -24.32 -13.66
N PHE A 150 7.14 -23.15 -14.06
CA PHE A 150 8.16 -23.08 -15.10
C PHE A 150 9.48 -23.79 -14.73
N GLN A 151 9.87 -23.79 -13.45
CA GLN A 151 11.08 -24.49 -13.01
C GLN A 151 10.87 -26.01 -12.94
N LEU A 152 9.71 -26.47 -12.45
CA LEU A 152 9.36 -27.90 -12.43
C LEU A 152 9.29 -28.52 -13.82
N ASP A 153 8.77 -27.78 -14.80
CA ASP A 153 8.73 -28.22 -16.20
C ASP A 153 10.13 -28.36 -16.79
N LYS A 154 11.05 -27.44 -16.45
CA LYS A 154 12.45 -27.50 -16.87
C LYS A 154 13.16 -28.74 -16.33
N ASP A 155 12.92 -29.10 -15.07
CA ASP A 155 13.50 -30.29 -14.45
C ASP A 155 12.94 -31.59 -15.05
N SER A 156 11.65 -31.60 -15.40
CA SER A 156 11.04 -32.74 -16.09
C SER A 156 11.61 -32.94 -17.49
N PHE A 157 11.82 -31.85 -18.24
CA PHE A 157 12.41 -31.91 -19.58
C PHE A 157 13.86 -32.45 -19.56
N ASN A 158 14.66 -32.00 -18.60
CA ASN A 158 16.04 -32.47 -18.43
C ASN A 158 16.11 -33.96 -18.08
N LYS A 159 15.18 -34.48 -17.27
CA LYS A 159 15.13 -35.92 -16.93
C LYS A 159 14.75 -36.80 -18.12
N CYS A 160 13.83 -36.36 -18.97
CA CYS A 160 13.44 -37.12 -20.17
C CYS A 160 14.57 -37.18 -21.20
N HIS A 161 15.34 -36.10 -21.35
CA HIS A 161 16.44 -36.06 -22.34
C HIS A 161 17.62 -36.97 -21.96
N TYR A 162 17.88 -37.19 -20.68
CA TYR A 162 18.92 -38.11 -20.21
C TYR A 162 18.55 -39.59 -20.40
N ASN A 163 17.25 -39.94 -20.29
CA ASN A 163 16.79 -41.32 -20.50
C ASN A 163 16.68 -41.73 -21.97
N ALA A 164 16.69 -40.79 -22.91
CA ALA A 164 16.63 -41.06 -24.35
C ALA A 164 18.02 -41.31 -25.00
N THR A 165 19.11 -41.10 -24.24
CA THR A 165 20.50 -41.24 -24.71
C THR A 165 21.24 -42.46 -24.14
N ILE A 166 20.52 -43.43 -23.57
CA ILE A 166 21.08 -44.73 -23.13
C ILE A 166 20.62 -45.82 -24.09
#